data_AF-A0A2D7VSX7-F1
#
_entry.id   AF-A0A2D7VSX7-F1
#
_cell.length_a   1.000
_cell.length_b   1.000
_cell.length_c   1.000
_cell.angle_alpha   90.00
_cell.angle_beta   90.00
_cell.angle_gamma   90.00
#
_symmetry.space_group_name_H-M   'P 1'
#
loop_
_entity.id
_entity.type
_entity.pdbx_description
1 polymer ?
#
loop_
_entity_poly.entity_id
_entity_poly.type
_entity_poly.pdbx_seq_one_letter_code
_entity_poly.pdbx_strand_id
1 'polypeptide(L)'
;MKKLLLSASFLLIGITAISQTARVQVVHNSADLAAATVDVYVDDVNTLDDFEFRTASPFVDLPAGTEIELSVAPANSTSVADALLTVPVTLMDGETYIVVAYGIVSPTGYNPAPPLSLEIFSGAREAAADPALVDILVHHGATDAPTVDVVETGVGAGTLVDDISPTEFQGYLSVPEADYNLEIRLADGVT
;
A
#
# COMPACT_ATOMS: atom_id res chain seq x y z
N MET A 1 43.97 -60.27 12.89
CA MET A 1 43.13 -59.59 11.87
C MET A 1 42.72 -58.24 12.46
N LYS A 2 43.19 -57.12 11.88
CA LYS A 2 43.06 -55.77 12.44
C LYS A 2 41.64 -55.24 12.20
N LYS A 3 40.95 -54.77 13.25
CA LYS A 3 39.63 -54.13 13.16
C LYS A 3 39.82 -52.69 12.66
N LEU A 4 39.24 -52.37 11.50
CA LEU A 4 39.26 -51.03 10.93
C LEU A 4 38.00 -50.30 11.42
N LEU A 5 38.17 -49.29 12.28
CA LEU A 5 37.11 -48.38 12.70
C LEU A 5 37.02 -47.25 11.67
N LEU A 6 35.89 -47.17 10.97
CA LEU A 6 35.58 -46.07 10.06
C LEU A 6 34.89 -44.96 10.89
N SER A 7 35.58 -43.86 11.15
CA SER A 7 34.95 -42.64 11.68
C SER A 7 34.40 -41.83 10.51
N ALA A 8 33.08 -41.68 10.44
CA ALA A 8 32.42 -40.75 9.53
C ALA A 8 32.28 -39.39 10.24
N SER A 9 33.02 -38.38 9.78
CA SER A 9 32.76 -36.98 10.13
C SER A 9 31.60 -36.48 9.28
N PHE A 10 30.47 -36.18 9.92
CA PHE A 10 29.38 -35.42 9.30
C PHE A 10 29.76 -33.93 9.33
N LEU A 11 29.95 -33.32 8.16
CA LEU A 11 30.09 -31.88 8.03
C LEU A 11 28.68 -31.28 8.01
N LEU A 12 28.29 -30.61 9.08
CA LEU A 12 27.01 -29.90 9.15
C LEU A 12 27.17 -28.56 8.41
N ILE A 13 26.68 -28.51 7.16
CA ILE A 13 26.58 -27.25 6.41
C ILE A 13 25.37 -26.51 6.98
N GLY A 14 25.63 -25.45 7.76
CA GLY A 14 24.58 -24.53 8.20
C GLY A 14 24.04 -23.77 7.00
N ILE A 15 22.81 -24.08 6.58
CA ILE A 15 22.08 -23.26 5.61
C ILE A 15 21.58 -22.04 6.38
N THR A 16 22.20 -20.89 6.17
CA THR A 16 21.61 -19.61 6.55
C THR A 16 20.43 -19.35 5.61
N ALA A 17 19.21 -19.56 6.09
CA ALA A 17 18.02 -19.08 5.40
C ALA A 17 18.03 -17.55 5.44
N ILE A 18 18.13 -16.92 4.28
CA ILE A 18 17.91 -15.47 4.16
C ILE A 18 16.39 -15.30 4.10
N SER A 19 15.82 -14.52 5.02
CA SER A 19 14.40 -14.17 4.94
C SER A 19 14.20 -13.32 3.68
N GLN A 20 13.33 -13.77 2.78
CA GLN A 20 12.89 -12.97 1.64
C GLN A 20 11.96 -11.88 2.17
N THR A 21 12.16 -10.63 1.74
CA THR A 21 11.33 -9.50 2.17
C THR A 21 10.94 -8.63 1.00
N ALA A 22 9.80 -7.96 1.16
CA ALA A 22 9.33 -6.89 0.30
C ALA A 22 9.16 -5.63 1.15
N ARG A 23 9.33 -4.46 0.52
CA ARG A 23 9.17 -3.15 1.16
C ARG A 23 7.73 -2.68 0.96
N VAL A 24 7.01 -2.38 2.05
CA VAL A 24 5.59 -2.02 1.97
C VAL A 24 5.30 -0.75 2.73
N GLN A 25 4.62 0.19 2.09
CA GLN A 25 3.97 1.32 2.74
C GLN A 25 2.46 1.11 2.75
N VAL A 26 1.82 1.39 3.88
CA VAL A 26 0.37 1.34 4.03
C VAL A 26 -0.19 2.75 4.11
N VAL A 27 -1.30 3.01 3.43
CA VAL A 27 -2.01 4.29 3.44
C VAL A 27 -3.45 4.05 3.88
N HIS A 28 -3.90 4.77 4.89
CA HIS A 28 -5.30 4.72 5.31
C HIS A 28 -6.13 5.75 4.53
N ASN A 29 -6.97 5.27 3.62
CA ASN A 29 -7.81 6.13 2.79
C ASN A 29 -9.32 5.77 2.83
N SER A 30 -9.74 4.84 3.68
CA SER A 30 -11.17 4.65 3.99
C SER A 30 -11.72 5.92 4.67
N ALA A 31 -12.63 6.62 3.99
CA ALA A 31 -13.27 7.86 4.48
C ALA A 31 -14.43 7.61 5.46
N ASP A 32 -14.64 6.35 5.84
CA ASP A 32 -15.66 5.96 6.79
C ASP A 32 -15.33 6.43 8.21
N LEU A 33 -16.23 7.19 8.85
CA LEU A 33 -16.05 7.65 10.23
C LEU A 33 -16.01 6.48 11.22
N ALA A 34 -16.67 5.36 10.94
CA ALA A 34 -16.59 4.15 11.75
C ALA A 34 -15.21 3.48 11.67
N ALA A 35 -14.42 3.81 10.65
CA ALA A 35 -13.04 3.40 10.45
C ALA A 35 -12.11 4.63 10.39
N ALA A 36 -12.40 5.68 11.18
CA ALA A 36 -11.53 6.86 11.26
C ALA A 36 -10.14 6.51 11.84
N THR A 37 -10.11 5.49 12.69
CA THR A 37 -8.91 4.81 13.18
C THR A 37 -9.14 3.31 13.07
N VAL A 38 -8.09 2.58 12.67
CA VAL A 38 -8.13 1.12 12.50
C VAL A 38 -6.85 0.49 12.99
N ASP A 39 -6.92 -0.78 13.35
CA ASP A 39 -5.73 -1.61 13.58
C ASP A 39 -5.40 -2.39 12.31
N VAL A 40 -4.11 -2.47 11.97
CA VAL A 40 -3.62 -3.21 10.81
C VAL A 40 -2.78 -4.39 11.28
N TYR A 41 -3.22 -5.58 10.89
CA TYR A 41 -2.55 -6.83 11.21
C TYR A 41 -1.84 -7.40 9.98
N VAL A 42 -0.67 -8.00 10.24
CA VAL A 42 0.00 -8.90 9.31
C VAL A 42 -0.01 -10.29 9.96
N ASP A 43 -0.72 -11.22 9.34
CA ASP A 43 -1.15 -12.47 9.98
C ASP A 43 -1.81 -12.18 11.35
N ASP A 44 -1.32 -12.79 12.43
CA ASP A 44 -1.84 -12.59 13.79
C ASP A 44 -1.21 -11.38 14.53
N VAL A 45 -0.32 -10.61 13.88
CA VAL A 45 0.47 -9.56 14.54
C VAL A 45 -0.10 -8.17 14.24
N ASN A 46 -0.59 -7.47 15.27
CA ASN A 46 -0.93 -6.05 15.16
C ASN A 46 0.34 -5.24 14.88
N THR A 47 0.42 -4.68 13.67
CA THR A 47 1.60 -4.01 13.12
C THR A 47 1.44 -2.49 13.13
N LEU A 48 0.22 -1.99 12.93
CA LEU A 48 -0.12 -0.56 13.08
C LEU A 48 -1.36 -0.47 13.98
N ASP A 49 -1.16 0.04 15.19
CA ASP A 49 -2.20 0.24 16.20
C ASP A 49 -2.77 1.65 16.09
N ASP A 50 -4.10 1.80 16.18
CA ASP A 50 -4.79 3.10 16.08
C ASP A 50 -4.38 3.93 14.84
N PHE A 51 -4.21 3.28 13.68
CA PHE A 51 -3.77 3.93 12.45
C PHE A 51 -4.83 4.90 11.92
N GLU A 52 -4.50 6.18 11.83
CA GLU A 52 -5.46 7.25 11.55
C GLU A 52 -5.73 7.44 10.04
N PHE A 53 -6.97 7.78 9.70
CA PHE A 53 -7.37 8.20 8.35
C PHE A 53 -6.49 9.34 7.80
N ARG A 54 -6.15 9.26 6.51
CA ARG A 54 -5.27 10.20 5.78
C ARG A 54 -3.83 10.22 6.28
N THR A 55 -3.36 9.11 6.83
CA THR A 55 -1.95 8.92 7.16
C THR A 55 -1.34 7.77 6.35
N ALA A 56 -0.01 7.76 6.30
CA ALA A 56 0.77 6.71 5.68
C ALA A 56 1.85 6.23 6.65
N SER A 57 2.13 4.92 6.64
CA SER A 57 3.26 4.36 7.37
C SER A 57 4.59 4.72 6.67
N PRO A 58 5.73 4.60 7.35
CA PRO A 58 7.00 4.37 6.67
C PRO A 58 6.96 3.07 5.85
N PHE A 59 7.89 2.91 4.91
CA PHE A 59 8.12 1.61 4.28
C PHE A 59 8.75 0.64 5.31
N VAL A 60 8.12 -0.52 5.46
CA VAL A 60 8.56 -1.60 6.36
C VAL A 60 8.82 -2.89 5.58
N ASP A 61 9.64 -3.76 6.14
CA ASP A 61 9.89 -5.08 5.58
C ASP A 61 8.80 -6.07 5.99
N LEU A 62 8.13 -6.66 5.01
CA LEU A 62 7.18 -7.77 5.20
C LEU A 62 7.72 -9.07 4.58
N PRO A 63 7.29 -10.25 5.07
CA PRO A 63 7.67 -11.52 4.47
C PRO A 63 7.30 -11.59 2.99
N ALA A 64 8.22 -12.07 2.16
CA ALA A 64 8.01 -12.29 0.74
C ALA A 64 8.23 -13.76 0.36
N GLY A 65 7.71 -14.17 -0.80
CA GLY A 65 7.80 -15.55 -1.31
C GLY A 65 6.90 -16.56 -0.58
N THR A 66 6.13 -16.10 0.41
CA THR A 66 5.07 -16.86 1.09
C THR A 66 3.78 -16.03 1.11
N GLU A 67 2.65 -16.70 1.23
CA GLU A 67 1.38 -16.04 1.51
C GLU A 67 1.40 -15.50 2.95
N ILE A 68 0.93 -14.26 3.10
CA ILE A 68 0.63 -13.59 4.37
C ILE A 68 -0.78 -12.99 4.29
N GLU A 69 -1.41 -12.78 5.43
CA GLU A 69 -2.71 -12.11 5.52
C GLU A 69 -2.53 -10.64 5.92
N LEU A 70 -3.08 -9.72 5.12
CA LEU A 70 -3.20 -8.31 5.51
C LEU A 70 -4.63 -8.06 5.97
N SER A 71 -4.78 -7.64 7.23
CA SER A 71 -6.10 -7.45 7.83
C SER A 71 -6.28 -6.05 8.40
N VAL A 72 -7.50 -5.54 8.27
CA VAL A 72 -7.93 -4.26 8.85
C VAL A 72 -9.03 -4.55 9.86
N ALA A 73 -8.85 -4.09 11.09
CA ALA A 73 -9.80 -4.26 12.18
C ALA A 73 -10.19 -2.91 12.80
N PRO A 74 -11.30 -2.82 13.55
CA PRO A 74 -11.63 -1.60 14.29
C PRO A 74 -10.54 -1.26 15.31
N ALA A 75 -10.34 0.01 15.64
CA ALA A 75 -9.36 0.46 16.64
C ALA A 75 -9.55 -0.10 18.07
N ASN A 76 -10.70 -0.72 18.35
CA ASN A 76 -10.95 -1.42 19.62
C ASN A 76 -10.80 -2.95 19.49
N SER A 77 -10.14 -3.42 18.43
CA SER A 77 -9.90 -4.84 18.20
C SER A 77 -9.06 -5.43 19.33
N THR A 78 -9.29 -6.71 19.60
CA THR A 78 -8.48 -7.46 20.58
C THR A 78 -7.60 -8.51 19.92
N SER A 79 -7.89 -8.82 18.65
CA SER A 79 -7.11 -9.71 17.80
C SER A 79 -7.56 -9.58 16.34
N VAL A 80 -6.81 -10.19 15.42
CA VAL A 80 -7.19 -10.31 14.00
C VAL A 80 -8.55 -10.98 13.77
N ALA A 81 -9.08 -11.72 14.74
CA ALA A 81 -10.41 -12.32 14.63
C ALA A 81 -11.55 -11.27 14.56
N ASP A 82 -11.27 -10.02 14.97
CA ASP A 82 -12.19 -8.90 14.87
C ASP A 82 -12.10 -8.17 13.50
N ALA A 83 -11.30 -8.70 12.56
CA ALA A 83 -11.05 -8.05 11.27
C ALA A 83 -12.34 -7.80 10.47
N LEU A 84 -12.42 -6.60 9.91
CA LEU A 84 -13.45 -6.17 8.96
C LEU A 84 -13.13 -6.64 7.54
N LEU A 85 -11.84 -6.75 7.23
CA LEU A 85 -11.29 -7.19 5.96
C LEU A 85 -10.02 -7.99 6.21
N THR A 86 -9.87 -9.12 5.52
CA THR A 86 -8.63 -9.89 5.44
C THR A 86 -8.35 -10.20 3.98
N VAL A 87 -7.15 -9.86 3.50
CA VAL A 87 -6.71 -10.08 2.13
C VAL A 87 -5.43 -10.92 2.14
N PRO A 88 -5.46 -12.16 1.63
CA PRO A 88 -4.25 -12.95 1.45
C PRO A 88 -3.42 -12.38 0.29
N VAL A 89 -2.12 -12.19 0.51
CA VAL A 89 -1.19 -11.70 -0.51
C VAL A 89 0.10 -12.51 -0.51
N THR A 90 0.72 -12.67 -1.68
CA THR A 90 2.08 -13.21 -1.81
C THR A 90 2.97 -12.12 -2.39
N LEU A 91 3.83 -11.53 -1.56
CA LEU A 91 4.73 -10.47 -1.98
C LEU A 91 5.95 -11.05 -2.71
N MET A 92 6.46 -10.34 -3.71
CA MET A 92 7.67 -10.72 -4.43
C MET A 92 8.92 -10.24 -3.70
N ASP A 93 9.93 -11.10 -3.59
CA ASP A 93 11.20 -10.76 -2.93
C ASP A 93 11.89 -9.58 -3.62
N GLY A 94 12.29 -8.58 -2.83
CA GLY A 94 12.94 -7.37 -3.31
C GLY A 94 12.02 -6.36 -4.00
N GLU A 95 10.71 -6.61 -4.08
CA GLU A 95 9.73 -5.68 -4.65
C GLU A 95 9.27 -4.65 -3.61
N THR A 96 8.82 -3.49 -4.09
CA THR A 96 8.28 -2.41 -3.25
C THR A 96 6.81 -2.16 -3.57
N TYR A 97 5.98 -2.04 -2.54
CA TYR A 97 4.53 -1.92 -2.65
C TYR A 97 3.97 -0.72 -1.88
N ILE A 98 2.88 -0.16 -2.40
CA ILE A 98 1.97 0.72 -1.65
C ILE A 98 0.63 0.00 -1.53
N VAL A 99 0.10 -0.09 -0.31
CA VAL A 99 -1.19 -0.71 0.00
C VAL A 99 -2.11 0.38 0.54
N VAL A 100 -3.20 0.65 -0.17
CA VAL A 100 -4.17 1.69 0.20
C VAL A 100 -5.45 1.04 0.69
N ALA A 101 -5.82 1.27 1.95
CA ALA A 101 -7.15 0.91 2.43
C ALA A 101 -8.18 1.88 1.84
N TYR A 102 -9.19 1.37 1.14
CA TYR A 102 -10.19 2.15 0.41
C TYR A 102 -11.60 1.63 0.71
N GLY A 103 -12.63 2.46 0.55
CA GLY A 103 -14.02 2.04 0.69
C GLY A 103 -14.63 2.33 2.05
N ILE A 104 -15.80 1.74 2.29
CA ILE A 104 -16.74 2.04 3.38
C ILE A 104 -17.11 0.73 4.11
N VAL A 105 -17.21 0.80 5.43
CA VAL A 105 -17.60 -0.30 6.32
C VAL A 105 -19.06 -0.16 6.75
N SER A 106 -19.50 1.08 6.95
CA SER A 106 -20.79 1.49 7.43
C SER A 106 -21.91 1.12 6.45
N PRO A 107 -23.03 0.55 6.93
CA PRO A 107 -24.14 0.14 6.05
C PRO A 107 -24.94 1.33 5.49
N THR A 108 -24.77 2.53 6.06
CA THR A 108 -25.51 3.75 5.71
C THR A 108 -24.64 4.98 5.94
N GLY A 109 -24.98 6.10 5.30
CA GLY A 109 -24.29 7.39 5.48
C GLY A 109 -23.37 7.79 4.33
N TYR A 110 -23.11 6.86 3.41
CA TYR A 110 -22.26 7.04 2.23
C TYR A 110 -23.03 6.68 0.96
N ASN A 111 -22.83 7.44 -0.11
CA ASN A 111 -23.39 7.15 -1.43
C ASN A 111 -22.51 7.76 -2.53
N PRO A 112 -21.85 6.94 -3.37
CA PRO A 112 -21.77 5.48 -3.28
C PRO A 112 -21.07 4.99 -2.00
N ALA A 113 -21.26 3.71 -1.67
CA ALA A 113 -20.63 3.04 -0.53
C ALA A 113 -19.93 1.75 -0.99
N PRO A 114 -18.83 1.85 -1.76
CA PRO A 114 -18.05 0.67 -2.12
C PRO A 114 -17.55 -0.01 -0.84
N PRO A 115 -17.55 -1.35 -0.76
CA PRO A 115 -17.08 -2.05 0.43
C PRO A 115 -15.59 -1.79 0.67
N LEU A 116 -15.17 -1.87 1.94
CA LEU A 116 -13.75 -1.81 2.32
C LEU A 116 -12.92 -2.81 1.50
N SER A 117 -11.85 -2.34 0.88
CA SER A 117 -10.89 -3.09 0.06
C SER A 117 -9.45 -2.60 0.31
N LEU A 118 -8.47 -3.36 -0.21
CA LEU A 118 -7.08 -2.94 -0.30
C LEU A 118 -6.70 -2.78 -1.78
N GLU A 119 -6.30 -1.57 -2.17
CA GLU A 119 -5.74 -1.29 -3.49
C GLU A 119 -4.22 -1.38 -3.43
N ILE A 120 -3.64 -2.31 -4.18
CA ILE A 120 -2.21 -2.65 -4.07
C ILE A 120 -1.47 -2.22 -5.34
N PHE A 121 -0.50 -1.34 -5.18
CA PHE A 121 0.43 -0.94 -6.23
C PHE A 121 1.80 -1.60 -6.03
N SER A 122 2.33 -2.23 -7.08
CA SER A 122 3.68 -2.79 -7.12
C SER A 122 4.65 -1.89 -7.88
N GLY A 123 5.95 -1.96 -7.59
CA GLY A 123 6.95 -1.12 -8.23
C GLY A 123 6.98 0.29 -7.65
N ALA A 124 6.58 0.43 -6.39
CA ALA A 124 6.68 1.69 -5.66
C ALA A 124 8.14 2.13 -5.54
N ARG A 125 8.35 3.44 -5.47
CA ARG A 125 9.67 4.09 -5.44
C ARG A 125 9.85 4.82 -4.13
N GLU A 126 10.89 4.42 -3.37
CA GLU A 126 11.32 5.14 -2.16
C GLU A 126 12.22 6.35 -2.51
N ALA A 127 12.67 6.46 -3.77
CA ALA A 127 13.42 7.60 -4.30
C ALA A 127 13.11 7.77 -5.80
N ALA A 128 13.25 9.00 -6.30
CA ALA A 128 13.07 9.28 -7.72
C ALA A 128 14.09 8.51 -8.59
N ALA A 129 13.68 8.12 -9.79
CA ALA A 129 14.54 7.42 -10.74
C ALA A 129 15.68 8.33 -11.26
N ASP A 130 15.42 9.64 -11.38
CA ASP A 130 16.42 10.67 -11.64
C ASP A 130 16.58 11.53 -10.38
N PRO A 131 17.77 11.61 -9.76
CA PRO A 131 17.99 12.43 -8.57
C PRO A 131 17.85 13.93 -8.79
N ALA A 132 17.74 14.40 -10.05
CA ALA A 132 17.45 15.79 -10.38
C ALA A 132 15.94 16.10 -10.52
N LEU A 133 15.08 15.09 -10.41
CA LEU A 133 13.63 15.21 -10.56
C LEU A 133 12.90 14.69 -9.31
N VAL A 134 11.60 14.97 -9.26
CA VAL A 134 10.65 14.43 -8.30
C VAL A 134 9.74 13.46 -9.03
N ASP A 135 9.62 12.24 -8.51
CA ASP A 135 8.69 11.24 -9.00
C ASP A 135 7.39 11.28 -8.16
N ILE A 136 6.25 11.40 -8.84
CA ILE A 136 4.92 11.47 -8.24
C ILE A 136 4.09 10.28 -8.74
N LEU A 137 3.52 9.52 -7.82
CA LEU A 137 2.49 8.51 -8.11
C LEU A 137 1.14 9.10 -7.72
N VAL A 138 0.13 8.98 -8.57
CA VAL A 138 -1.23 9.46 -8.29
C VAL A 138 -2.17 8.27 -8.16
N HIS A 139 -2.96 8.22 -7.10
CA HIS A 139 -4.01 7.23 -6.89
C HIS A 139 -5.35 7.92 -6.70
N HIS A 140 -6.38 7.47 -7.41
CA HIS A 140 -7.73 7.98 -7.21
C HIS A 140 -8.43 7.27 -6.03
N GLY A 141 -8.22 7.82 -4.84
CA GLY A 141 -8.77 7.28 -3.59
C GLY A 141 -10.17 7.78 -3.19
N ALA A 142 -10.83 8.64 -3.97
CA ALA A 142 -12.15 9.16 -3.59
C ALA A 142 -13.26 8.14 -3.91
N THR A 143 -14.09 7.81 -2.91
CA THR A 143 -15.16 6.82 -3.06
C THR A 143 -16.35 7.33 -3.87
N ASP A 144 -16.57 8.64 -3.88
CA ASP A 144 -17.76 9.32 -4.40
C ASP A 144 -17.46 10.34 -5.51
N ALA A 145 -16.23 10.37 -6.01
CA ALA A 145 -15.87 11.13 -7.21
C ALA A 145 -15.91 10.24 -8.47
N PRO A 146 -16.31 10.79 -9.63
CA PRO A 146 -16.21 10.10 -10.91
C PRO A 146 -14.76 10.13 -11.41
N THR A 147 -14.52 9.75 -12.68
CA THR A 147 -13.25 10.00 -13.36
C THR A 147 -12.91 11.51 -13.35
N VAL A 148 -11.65 11.83 -13.03
CA VAL A 148 -11.16 13.21 -12.88
C VAL A 148 -9.81 13.42 -13.55
N ASP A 149 -9.46 14.68 -13.75
CA ASP A 149 -8.13 15.13 -14.13
C ASP A 149 -7.39 15.71 -12.92
N VAL A 150 -6.06 15.61 -12.95
CA VAL A 150 -5.16 16.38 -12.10
C VAL A 150 -4.48 17.44 -12.95
N VAL A 151 -4.84 18.70 -12.73
CA VAL A 151 -4.32 19.84 -13.50
C VAL A 151 -3.43 20.71 -12.63
N GLU A 152 -2.25 21.02 -13.15
CA GLU A 152 -1.31 21.94 -12.55
C GLU A 152 -1.54 23.36 -13.10
N THR A 153 -1.71 24.33 -12.19
CA THR A 153 -2.07 25.72 -12.55
C THR A 153 -1.10 26.78 -12.03
N GLY A 154 -0.03 26.39 -11.33
CA GLY A 154 0.98 27.27 -10.77
C GLY A 154 2.15 27.52 -11.72
N VAL A 155 2.90 26.46 -12.05
CA VAL A 155 4.14 26.56 -12.84
C VAL A 155 3.93 26.32 -14.34
N GLY A 156 2.70 26.00 -14.75
CA GLY A 156 2.30 25.88 -16.15
C GLY A 156 2.55 24.49 -16.73
N ALA A 157 2.54 23.44 -15.91
CA ALA A 157 2.66 22.06 -16.39
C ALA A 157 1.38 21.55 -17.06
N GLY A 158 0.22 22.18 -16.82
CA GLY A 158 -1.05 21.79 -17.44
C GLY A 158 -1.61 20.50 -16.85
N THR A 159 -2.36 19.72 -17.63
CA THR A 159 -2.88 18.41 -17.18
C THR A 159 -1.73 17.45 -16.93
N LEU A 160 -1.56 17.03 -15.68
CA LEU A 160 -0.57 16.05 -15.24
C LEU A 160 -1.09 14.61 -15.33
N VAL A 161 -2.37 14.43 -14.99
CA VAL A 161 -3.09 13.17 -15.11
C VAL A 161 -4.41 13.44 -15.79
N ASP A 162 -4.69 12.70 -16.84
CA ASP A 162 -5.86 12.83 -17.71
C ASP A 162 -6.74 11.59 -17.48
N ASP A 163 -8.01 11.80 -17.15
CA ASP A 163 -9.03 10.76 -17.00
C ASP A 163 -8.68 9.61 -16.01
N ILE A 164 -8.17 9.91 -14.81
CA ILE A 164 -7.92 8.86 -13.81
C ILE A 164 -9.23 8.37 -13.19
N SER A 165 -9.47 7.05 -13.29
CA SER A 165 -10.70 6.42 -12.79
C SER A 165 -10.60 6.04 -11.30
N PRO A 166 -11.71 5.87 -10.58
CA PRO A 166 -11.69 5.41 -9.18
C PRO A 166 -10.85 4.14 -8.99
N THR A 167 -10.07 4.12 -7.91
CA THR A 167 -9.08 3.09 -7.51
C THR A 167 -7.87 2.92 -8.43
N GLU A 168 -7.80 3.65 -9.54
CA GLU A 168 -6.65 3.58 -10.44
C GLU A 168 -5.39 4.21 -9.80
N PHE A 169 -4.24 3.62 -10.10
CA PHE A 169 -2.93 4.24 -9.92
C PHE A 169 -2.43 4.69 -11.28
N GLN A 170 -2.26 6.00 -11.45
CA GLN A 170 -1.52 6.53 -12.58
C GLN A 170 -0.04 6.16 -12.42
N GLY A 171 0.62 5.77 -13.51
CA GLY A 171 2.07 5.55 -13.50
C GLY A 171 2.87 6.78 -13.04
N TYR A 172 4.12 6.57 -12.65
CA TYR A 172 4.99 7.65 -12.15
C TYR A 172 5.14 8.80 -13.15
N LEU A 173 4.84 10.01 -12.67
CA LEU A 173 5.15 11.28 -13.32
C LEU A 173 6.49 11.78 -12.78
N SER A 174 7.43 12.12 -13.65
CA SER A 174 8.70 12.74 -13.26
C SER A 174 8.66 14.22 -13.59
N VAL A 175 8.75 15.07 -12.58
CA VAL A 175 8.63 16.53 -12.71
C VAL A 175 9.83 17.23 -12.07
N PRO A 176 10.20 18.45 -12.49
CA PRO A 176 11.20 19.25 -11.78
C PRO A 176 10.82 19.51 -10.31
N GLU A 177 11.80 19.82 -9.47
CA GLU A 177 11.51 20.34 -8.13
C GLU A 177 10.93 21.77 -8.24
N ALA A 178 9.68 21.94 -7.84
CA ALA A 178 8.99 23.24 -7.83
C ALA A 178 7.77 23.24 -6.90
N ASP A 179 7.23 24.43 -6.63
CA ASP A 179 5.97 24.60 -5.90
C ASP A 179 4.79 24.48 -6.88
N TYR A 180 4.12 23.33 -6.86
CA TYR A 180 3.00 23.01 -7.74
C TYR A 180 1.65 23.41 -7.12
N ASN A 181 0.75 23.97 -7.92
CA ASN A 181 -0.66 24.14 -7.54
C ASN A 181 -1.49 23.12 -8.31
N LEU A 182 -2.10 22.18 -7.60
CA LEU A 182 -2.91 21.10 -8.19
C LEU A 182 -4.40 21.40 -8.02
N GLU A 183 -5.13 21.30 -9.12
CA GLU A 183 -6.59 21.33 -9.18
C GLU A 183 -7.10 19.98 -9.64
N ILE A 184 -8.15 19.50 -8.98
CA ILE A 184 -8.89 18.31 -9.40
C ILE A 184 -10.11 18.78 -10.20
N ARG A 185 -10.26 18.28 -11.42
CA ARG A 185 -11.34 18.68 -12.34
C ARG A 185 -12.09 17.46 -12.83
N LEU A 186 -13.37 17.62 -13.17
CA LEU A 186 -14.11 16.56 -13.86
C LEU A 186 -13.49 16.34 -15.24
N ALA A 187 -13.46 15.08 -15.67
CA ALA A 187 -12.99 14.63 -16.99
C ALA A 187 -13.61 15.40 -18.18
N ASP A 188 -14.84 15.90 -18.03
CA ASP A 188 -15.52 16.68 -19.08
C ASP A 188 -15.07 18.16 -19.13
N GLY A 189 -14.13 18.56 -18.27
CA GLY A 189 -13.61 19.92 -18.17
C GLY A 189 -14.59 20.94 -17.59
N VAL A 190 -15.72 20.51 -17.04
CA VAL A 190 -16.71 21.39 -16.41
C VAL A 190 -16.48 21.41 -14.90
N THR A 191 -16.20 22.61 -14.36
CA THR A 191 -16.07 22.88 -12.92
C THR A 191 -17.41 22.88 -12.21
#